data_AF-A0A841FHJ4-F1
#
_entry.id   AF-A0A841FHJ4-F1
#
_cell.length_a   1.000
_cell.length_b   1.000
_cell.length_c   1.000
_cell.angle_alpha   90.00
_cell.angle_beta   90.00
_cell.angle_gamma   90.00
#
_symmetry.space_group_name_H-M   'P 1'
#
loop_
_entity.id
_entity.type
_entity.pdbx_description
1 polymer ?
#
loop_
_entity_poly.entity_id
_entity_poly.type
_entity_poly.pdbx_seq_one_letter_code
_entity_poly.pdbx_strand_id
1 'polypeptide(L)'
;MGYDDGHRWTEWGHERQQSRNIGHLHDELQAQHHANRRTQRALKDQLSRLSGDLGARIDTIGNALDAFVELSDIRFELIVHQPDAALRAAVRRFLVAASDSSGTPDPALPATSGYWLGPAAEALAAVLTGGDPAASLDAARALDHRRTALFLTAALSATGRPDDAAAHLPDTVRGFHGELTRAQTALWRASAHGALGTNGSAFMHALLREHLASCDDAEAGKLWSEFTERRLRAPVQVGSAKAVGAAGKLGKLRDLCATALAAAPEPRPGGLFALVEDVVDEGAPLEAPLLRRSLELRAQIERRAAEPGTAEHFDDHVGTVDAVLAEAVAADDDPAVRARAVALAAPRLLALADGLLADASEPFTGATREVRRGGSTVTVTGSGVTPDLDVVRAEARERHVSPNATPWALAAAAAAVLAVPPAFVVPGLAILAGVVAAGLAIKWFAVRGTAREAAGSVDYFMEAFGRDVEEARRTIARDGEQAARAAIEAAGAHAEVVELLGEYR
;
A
#
# COMPACT_ATOMS: atom_id res chain seq x y z
N MET A 1 66.92 60.65 -37.83
CA MET A 1 65.48 60.71 -38.16
C MET A 1 64.93 59.32 -37.83
N GLY A 2 64.28 59.01 -36.71
CA GLY A 2 63.46 59.83 -35.81
C GLY A 2 61.99 59.58 -36.12
N TYR A 3 61.38 58.56 -35.51
CA TYR A 3 59.93 58.32 -35.25
C TYR A 3 59.87 57.04 -34.39
N ASP A 4 59.67 57.13 -33.08
CA ASP A 4 58.37 57.19 -32.39
C ASP A 4 57.63 55.82 -32.35
N ASP A 5 58.18 54.87 -31.60
CA ASP A 5 57.60 53.53 -31.35
C ASP A 5 56.84 53.45 -30.01
N GLY A 6 56.62 54.59 -29.35
CA GLY A 6 55.92 54.67 -28.06
C GLY A 6 54.39 54.61 -28.15
N HIS A 7 53.81 54.93 -29.31
CA HIS A 7 52.36 55.06 -29.47
C HIS A 7 51.63 53.76 -29.86
N ARG A 8 52.32 52.71 -30.30
CA ARG A 8 51.69 51.45 -30.73
C ARG A 8 51.27 50.51 -29.58
N TRP A 9 51.86 50.67 -28.40
CA TRP A 9 51.59 49.76 -27.27
C TRP A 9 50.37 50.17 -26.43
N THR A 10 49.98 51.45 -26.44
CA THR A 10 48.78 51.94 -25.72
C THR A 10 47.50 51.76 -26.52
N GLU A 11 47.55 51.87 -27.85
CA GLU A 11 46.42 51.63 -28.76
C GLU A 11 45.99 50.15 -28.75
N TRP A 12 46.95 49.22 -28.75
CA TRP A 12 46.71 47.77 -28.65
C TRP A 12 46.14 47.33 -27.28
N GLY A 13 46.35 48.12 -26.23
CA GLY A 13 45.76 47.93 -24.91
C GLY A 13 44.33 48.46 -24.83
N HIS A 14 44.09 49.66 -25.37
CA HIS A 14 42.76 50.27 -25.43
C HIS A 14 41.77 49.49 -26.29
N GLU A 15 42.20 48.98 -27.45
CA GLU A 15 41.33 48.20 -28.35
C GLU A 15 40.97 46.83 -27.76
N ARG A 16 41.88 46.19 -27.02
CA ARG A 16 41.59 44.96 -26.27
C ARG A 16 40.65 45.19 -25.09
N GLN A 17 40.77 46.33 -24.41
CA GLN A 17 39.87 46.69 -23.31
C GLN A 17 38.48 47.07 -23.83
N GLN A 18 38.40 47.79 -24.95
CA GLN A 18 37.16 48.11 -25.63
C GLN A 18 36.46 46.86 -26.19
N SER A 19 37.21 45.93 -26.80
CA SER A 19 36.67 44.66 -27.28
C SER A 19 36.12 43.78 -26.14
N ARG A 20 36.78 43.80 -24.98
CA ARG A 20 36.28 43.12 -23.76
C ARG A 20 35.01 43.78 -23.21
N ASN A 21 34.95 45.11 -23.21
CA ASN A 21 33.76 45.85 -22.76
C ASN A 21 32.57 45.65 -23.71
N ILE A 22 32.81 45.60 -25.03
CA ILE A 22 31.77 45.28 -26.02
C ILE A 22 31.28 43.84 -25.85
N GLY A 23 32.19 42.89 -25.60
CA GLY A 23 31.82 41.51 -25.25
C GLY A 23 30.97 41.44 -23.99
N HIS A 24 31.37 42.14 -22.92
CA HIS A 24 30.61 42.21 -21.66
C HIS A 24 29.22 42.84 -21.85
N LEU A 25 29.13 43.95 -22.59
CA LEU A 25 27.84 44.58 -22.92
C LEU A 25 26.95 43.67 -23.76
N HIS A 26 27.53 42.89 -24.67
CA HIS A 26 26.79 41.90 -25.47
C HIS A 26 26.28 40.76 -24.58
N ASP A 27 27.12 40.23 -23.70
CA ASP A 27 26.75 39.18 -22.75
C ASP A 27 25.67 39.67 -21.77
N GLU A 28 25.75 40.92 -21.33
CA GLU A 28 24.77 41.56 -20.45
C GLU A 28 23.43 41.81 -21.16
N LEU A 29 23.46 42.29 -22.42
CA LEU A 29 22.26 42.41 -23.27
C LEU A 29 21.62 41.05 -23.55
N GLN A 30 22.41 40.02 -23.86
CA GLN A 30 21.90 38.66 -24.05
C GLN A 30 21.30 38.12 -22.75
N ALA A 31 21.96 38.31 -21.61
CA ALA A 31 21.44 37.95 -20.30
C ALA A 31 20.12 38.68 -19.99
N GLN A 32 20.03 39.97 -20.32
CA GLN A 32 18.81 40.78 -20.14
C GLN A 32 17.69 40.34 -21.08
N HIS A 33 17.99 39.97 -22.34
CA HIS A 33 17.02 39.40 -23.27
C HIS A 33 16.53 38.02 -22.81
N HIS A 34 17.40 37.18 -22.26
CA HIS A 34 17.02 35.91 -21.66
C HIS A 34 16.15 36.09 -20.41
N ALA A 35 16.47 37.07 -19.56
CA ALA A 35 15.64 37.44 -18.40
C ALA A 35 14.26 37.95 -18.83
N ASN A 36 14.20 38.83 -19.83
CA ASN A 36 12.95 39.37 -20.39
C ASN A 36 12.09 38.28 -21.06
N ARG A 37 12.68 37.30 -21.74
CA ARG A 37 11.93 36.15 -22.27
C ARG A 37 11.36 35.26 -21.17
N ARG A 38 12.05 35.12 -20.03
CA ARG A 38 11.54 34.38 -18.87
C ARG A 38 10.36 35.10 -18.22
N THR A 39 10.45 36.42 -18.04
CA THR A 39 9.34 37.21 -17.49
C THR A 39 8.15 37.27 -18.45
N GLN A 40 8.37 37.39 -19.76
CA GLN A 40 7.30 37.31 -20.76
C GLN A 40 6.61 35.94 -20.79
N ARG A 41 7.36 34.84 -20.66
CA ARG A 41 6.78 33.49 -20.53
C ARG A 41 5.98 33.35 -19.24
N ALA A 42 6.50 33.82 -18.12
CA ALA A 42 5.79 33.81 -16.84
C ALA A 42 4.49 34.63 -16.89
N LEU A 43 4.50 35.81 -17.52
CA LEU A 43 3.31 36.63 -17.72
C LEU A 43 2.31 35.95 -18.68
N LYS A 44 2.78 35.30 -19.75
CA LYS A 44 1.92 34.53 -20.66
C LYS A 44 1.28 33.34 -19.95
N ASP A 45 2.04 32.64 -19.11
CA ASP A 45 1.53 31.53 -18.30
C ASP A 45 0.53 32.02 -17.24
N GLN A 46 0.78 33.19 -16.62
CA GLN A 46 -0.15 33.83 -15.69
C GLN A 46 -1.43 34.28 -16.38
N LEU A 47 -1.33 34.92 -17.55
CA LEU A 47 -2.49 35.33 -18.35
C LEU A 47 -3.27 34.12 -18.88
N SER A 48 -2.58 33.05 -19.29
CA SER A 48 -3.21 31.79 -19.69
C SER A 48 -3.92 31.11 -18.53
N ARG A 49 -3.36 31.15 -17.31
CA ARG A 49 -4.00 30.64 -16.10
C ARG A 49 -5.22 31.48 -15.71
N LEU A 50 -5.13 32.81 -15.78
CA LEU A 50 -6.26 33.70 -15.48
C LEU A 50 -7.38 33.59 -16.53
N SER A 51 -7.03 33.46 -17.82
CA SER A 51 -8.00 33.24 -18.89
C SER A 51 -8.64 31.84 -18.82
N GLY A 52 -7.87 30.81 -18.45
CA GLY A 52 -8.38 29.46 -18.21
C GLY A 52 -9.28 29.40 -16.97
N ASP A 53 -8.95 30.14 -15.92
CA ASP A 53 -9.77 30.28 -14.70
C ASP A 53 -11.10 31.00 -14.99
N LEU A 54 -11.10 32.06 -15.81
CA LEU A 54 -12.35 32.75 -16.17
C LEU A 54 -13.26 31.87 -17.06
N GLY A 55 -12.68 31.17 -18.04
CA GLY A 55 -13.43 30.21 -18.87
C GLY A 55 -14.03 29.09 -18.03
N ALA A 56 -13.22 28.46 -17.18
CA ALA A 56 -13.70 27.42 -16.26
C ALA A 56 -14.79 27.93 -15.32
N ARG A 57 -14.69 29.18 -14.83
CA ARG A 57 -15.74 29.80 -14.00
C ARG A 57 -17.02 30.06 -14.79
N ILE A 58 -16.94 30.53 -16.03
CA ILE A 58 -18.11 30.75 -16.88
C ILE A 58 -18.79 29.42 -17.19
N ASP A 59 -18.03 28.39 -17.55
CA ASP A 59 -18.55 27.04 -17.78
C ASP A 59 -19.19 26.49 -16.50
N THR A 60 -18.58 26.74 -15.34
CA THR A 60 -19.15 26.36 -14.03
C THR A 60 -20.48 27.08 -13.76
N ILE A 61 -20.57 28.39 -14.04
CA ILE A 61 -21.80 29.18 -13.87
C ILE A 61 -22.87 28.71 -14.86
N GLY A 62 -22.50 28.43 -16.11
CA GLY A 62 -23.41 27.87 -17.13
C GLY A 62 -24.00 26.53 -16.67
N ASN A 63 -23.13 25.60 -16.26
CA ASN A 63 -23.56 24.29 -15.75
C ASN A 63 -24.46 24.41 -14.51
N ALA A 64 -24.17 25.34 -13.60
CA ALA A 64 -25.00 25.57 -12.42
C ALA A 64 -26.36 26.21 -12.77
N LEU A 65 -26.41 27.08 -13.78
CA LEU A 65 -27.66 27.68 -14.27
C LEU A 65 -28.53 26.63 -14.96
N ASP A 66 -27.95 25.81 -15.83
CA ASP A 66 -28.66 24.70 -16.48
C ASP A 66 -29.22 23.74 -15.44
N ALA A 67 -28.41 23.41 -14.42
CA ALA A 67 -28.86 22.58 -13.31
C ALA A 67 -29.99 23.22 -12.49
N PHE A 68 -29.97 24.55 -12.30
CA PHE A 68 -31.04 25.28 -11.61
C PHE A 68 -32.36 25.30 -12.39
N VAL A 69 -32.30 25.42 -13.72
CA VAL A 69 -33.48 25.36 -14.59
C VAL A 69 -34.09 23.97 -14.53
N GLU A 70 -33.28 22.92 -14.72
CA GLU A 70 -33.76 21.54 -14.63
C GLU A 70 -34.33 21.23 -13.24
N LEU A 71 -33.69 21.73 -12.17
CA LEU A 71 -34.21 21.59 -10.81
C LEU A 71 -35.57 22.29 -10.63
N SER A 72 -35.79 23.41 -11.33
CA SER A 72 -37.07 24.12 -11.28
C SER A 72 -38.18 23.32 -11.95
N ASP A 73 -37.91 22.69 -13.10
CA ASP A 73 -38.86 21.82 -13.80
C ASP A 73 -39.20 20.57 -12.97
N ILE A 74 -38.19 19.90 -12.40
CA ILE A 74 -38.39 18.76 -11.51
C ILE A 74 -39.22 19.15 -10.28
N ARG A 75 -39.01 20.35 -9.73
CA ARG A 75 -39.83 20.84 -8.60
C ARG A 75 -41.30 21.02 -8.99
N PHE A 76 -41.62 21.39 -10.23
CA PHE A 76 -42.99 21.43 -10.71
C PHE A 76 -43.58 20.03 -10.85
N GLU A 77 -42.82 19.07 -11.35
CA GLU A 77 -43.25 17.66 -11.45
C GLU A 77 -43.51 17.04 -10.05
N LEU A 78 -42.65 17.35 -9.07
CA LEU A 78 -42.80 16.90 -7.68
C LEU A 78 -44.03 17.49 -6.97
N ILE A 79 -44.71 18.51 -7.51
CA ILE A 79 -45.97 19.02 -6.93
C ILE A 79 -47.09 17.97 -7.02
N VAL A 80 -47.05 17.08 -8.02
CA VAL A 80 -48.06 16.00 -8.13
C VAL A 80 -47.88 14.98 -7.00
N HIS A 81 -46.67 14.84 -6.47
CA HIS A 81 -46.29 13.88 -5.42
C HIS A 81 -46.33 14.46 -4.00
N GLN A 82 -46.96 15.62 -3.78
CA GLN A 82 -47.09 16.20 -2.43
C GLN A 82 -47.75 15.26 -1.39
N PRO A 83 -48.74 14.41 -1.72
CA PRO A 83 -49.25 13.42 -0.78
C PRO A 83 -48.18 12.42 -0.33
N ASP A 84 -47.35 11.92 -1.25
CA ASP A 84 -46.24 10.99 -0.95
C ASP A 84 -45.21 11.68 -0.02
N ALA A 85 -44.86 12.93 -0.32
CA ALA A 85 -43.94 13.73 0.50
C ALA A 85 -44.51 14.02 1.90
N ALA A 86 -45.81 14.30 2.01
CA ALA A 86 -46.49 14.51 3.29
C ALA A 86 -46.50 13.24 4.15
N LEU A 87 -46.72 12.07 3.53
CA LEU A 87 -46.62 10.78 4.20
C LEU A 87 -45.20 10.52 4.72
N ARG A 88 -44.15 10.72 3.89
CA ARG A 88 -42.75 10.59 4.33
C ARG A 88 -42.43 11.49 5.52
N ALA A 89 -42.88 12.74 5.49
CA ALA A 89 -42.69 13.67 6.59
C ALA A 89 -43.45 13.23 7.86
N ALA A 90 -44.65 12.66 7.72
CA ALA A 90 -45.41 12.11 8.84
C ALA A 90 -44.72 10.89 9.46
N VAL A 91 -44.21 9.97 8.64
CA VAL A 91 -43.46 8.79 9.10
C VAL A 91 -42.19 9.20 9.84
N ARG A 92 -41.43 10.21 9.35
CA ARG A 92 -40.27 10.72 10.09
C ARG A 92 -40.63 11.26 11.47
N ARG A 93 -41.69 12.08 11.56
CA ARG A 93 -42.17 12.59 12.85
C ARG A 93 -42.59 11.46 13.78
N PHE A 94 -43.27 10.45 13.23
CA PHE A 94 -43.66 9.25 13.96
C PHE A 94 -42.44 8.50 14.52
N LEU A 95 -41.40 8.26 13.71
CA LEU A 95 -40.19 7.55 14.13
C LEU A 95 -39.42 8.31 15.21
N VAL A 96 -39.30 9.64 15.07
CA VAL A 96 -38.69 10.49 16.10
C VAL A 96 -39.49 10.41 17.40
N ALA A 97 -40.82 10.51 17.33
CA ALA A 97 -41.68 10.37 18.51
C ALA A 97 -41.61 8.98 19.15
N ALA A 98 -41.54 7.91 18.34
CA ALA A 98 -41.41 6.53 18.80
C ALA A 98 -40.05 6.23 19.43
N SER A 99 -39.01 6.96 19.04
CA SER A 99 -37.67 6.86 19.63
C SER A 99 -37.57 7.55 20.99
N ASP A 100 -38.43 8.55 21.24
CA ASP A 100 -38.50 9.25 22.50
C ASP A 100 -39.42 8.49 23.48
N SER A 101 -38.83 7.95 24.55
CA SER A 101 -39.53 7.21 25.60
C SER A 101 -40.70 7.94 26.29
N SER A 102 -40.85 9.25 26.05
CA SER A 102 -41.92 10.09 26.60
C SER A 102 -43.06 10.38 25.61
N GLY A 103 -42.89 10.08 24.32
CA GLY A 103 -43.85 10.36 23.27
C GLY A 103 -44.80 9.20 23.04
N THR A 104 -46.11 9.47 23.02
CA THR A 104 -47.07 8.56 22.35
C THR A 104 -47.12 9.00 20.89
N PRO A 105 -46.61 8.20 19.94
CA PRO A 105 -46.64 8.59 18.54
C PRO A 105 -48.10 8.71 18.05
N ASP A 106 -48.42 9.81 17.38
CA ASP A 106 -49.73 9.98 16.74
C ASP A 106 -49.78 9.07 15.49
N PRO A 107 -50.68 8.06 15.44
CA PRO A 107 -50.77 7.12 14.34
C PRO A 107 -51.48 7.70 13.10
N ALA A 108 -51.92 8.96 13.13
CA ALA A 108 -52.62 9.58 12.00
C ALA A 108 -51.68 9.83 10.80
N LEU A 109 -51.48 8.79 9.99
CA LEU A 109 -50.72 8.85 8.75
C LEU A 109 -51.61 9.30 7.58
N PRO A 110 -51.12 10.18 6.69
CA PRO A 110 -51.85 10.54 5.47
C PRO A 110 -52.07 9.32 4.58
N ALA A 111 -53.33 9.03 4.24
CA ALA A 111 -53.66 7.93 3.34
C ALA A 111 -53.18 8.26 1.91
N THR A 112 -52.33 7.39 1.36
CA THR A 112 -51.80 7.53 -0.01
C THR A 112 -51.95 6.20 -0.74
N SER A 113 -52.52 6.24 -1.94
CA SER A 113 -52.81 5.02 -2.72
C SER A 113 -51.57 4.54 -3.47
N GLY A 114 -51.30 3.24 -3.44
CA GLY A 114 -50.23 2.62 -4.25
C GLY A 114 -48.81 2.80 -3.73
N TYR A 115 -48.63 3.37 -2.53
CA TYR A 115 -47.32 3.56 -1.92
C TYR A 115 -47.14 2.64 -0.70
N TRP A 116 -46.12 1.77 -0.73
CA TRP A 116 -45.85 0.76 0.30
C TRP A 116 -45.60 1.34 1.70
N LEU A 117 -45.09 2.57 1.80
CA LEU A 117 -44.67 3.17 3.07
C LEU A 117 -45.84 3.40 4.04
N GLY A 118 -47.02 3.73 3.53
CA GLY A 118 -48.21 3.98 4.34
C GLY A 118 -48.61 2.75 5.17
N PRO A 119 -48.99 1.63 4.53
CA PRO A 119 -49.31 0.40 5.25
C PRO A 119 -48.13 -0.18 6.03
N ALA A 120 -46.88 0.05 5.61
CA ALA A 120 -45.70 -0.37 6.40
C ALA A 120 -45.58 0.41 7.72
N ALA A 121 -45.82 1.71 7.70
CA ALA A 121 -45.78 2.55 8.90
C ALA A 121 -46.99 2.29 9.82
N GLU A 122 -48.17 1.97 9.27
CA GLU A 122 -49.30 1.48 10.07
C GLU A 122 -48.99 0.15 10.77
N ALA A 123 -48.36 -0.79 10.06
CA ALA A 123 -47.92 -2.06 10.65
C ALA A 123 -46.90 -1.82 11.78
N LEU A 124 -45.94 -0.92 11.58
CA LEU A 124 -44.99 -0.51 12.64
C LEU A 124 -45.73 0.09 13.85
N ALA A 125 -46.68 1.00 13.62
CA ALA A 125 -47.48 1.60 14.68
C ALA A 125 -48.29 0.55 15.46
N ALA A 126 -48.88 -0.43 14.77
CA ALA A 126 -49.58 -1.54 15.39
C ALA A 126 -48.64 -2.36 16.28
N VAL A 127 -47.44 -2.73 15.82
CA VAL A 127 -46.45 -3.45 16.63
C VAL A 127 -46.06 -2.63 17.88
N LEU A 128 -45.75 -1.34 17.72
CA LEU A 128 -45.31 -0.50 18.84
C LEU A 128 -46.40 -0.26 19.89
N THR A 129 -47.68 -0.26 19.48
CA THR A 129 -48.84 -0.07 20.36
C THR A 129 -49.46 -1.39 20.86
N GLY A 130 -48.94 -2.54 20.42
CA GLY A 130 -49.45 -3.87 20.79
C GLY A 130 -50.74 -4.29 20.06
N GLY A 131 -51.05 -3.67 18.92
CA GLY A 131 -52.13 -4.07 18.02
C GLY A 131 -51.73 -5.21 17.06
N ASP A 132 -52.66 -5.55 16.15
CA ASP A 132 -52.42 -6.57 15.11
C ASP A 132 -51.89 -5.92 13.81
N PRO A 133 -50.64 -6.19 13.40
CA PRO A 133 -50.06 -5.62 12.20
C PRO A 133 -50.41 -6.39 10.91
N ALA A 134 -51.08 -7.55 10.98
CA ALA A 134 -51.15 -8.51 9.86
C ALA A 134 -51.73 -7.90 8.57
N ALA A 135 -52.87 -7.22 8.66
CA ALA A 135 -53.54 -6.67 7.48
C ALA A 135 -52.70 -5.57 6.78
N SER A 136 -52.14 -4.63 7.55
CA SER A 136 -51.30 -3.57 7.01
C SER A 136 -49.96 -4.12 6.50
N LEU A 137 -49.39 -5.13 7.16
CA LEU A 137 -48.17 -5.79 6.71
C LEU A 137 -48.36 -6.52 5.38
N ASP A 138 -49.45 -7.24 5.21
CA ASP A 138 -49.77 -7.94 3.96
C ASP A 138 -50.01 -6.95 2.81
N ALA A 139 -50.71 -5.84 3.08
CA ALA A 139 -50.90 -4.77 2.11
C ALA A 139 -49.57 -4.12 1.68
N ALA A 140 -48.67 -3.86 2.64
CA ALA A 140 -47.36 -3.29 2.35
C ALA A 140 -46.47 -4.25 1.54
N ARG A 141 -46.45 -5.53 1.91
CA ARG A 141 -45.70 -6.58 1.20
C ARG A 141 -46.20 -6.82 -0.22
N ALA A 142 -47.51 -6.68 -0.45
CA ALA A 142 -48.10 -6.80 -1.78
C ALA A 142 -47.67 -5.65 -2.71
N LEU A 143 -47.40 -4.46 -2.15
CA LEU A 143 -46.89 -3.30 -2.90
C LEU A 143 -45.37 -3.39 -3.10
N ASP A 144 -44.61 -3.62 -2.03
CA ASP A 144 -43.17 -3.83 -2.08
C ASP A 144 -42.68 -4.66 -0.89
N HIS A 145 -42.45 -5.94 -1.15
CA HIS A 145 -41.99 -6.88 -0.12
C HIS A 145 -40.62 -6.50 0.46
N ARG A 146 -39.68 -6.08 -0.39
CA ARG A 146 -38.28 -5.88 0.01
C ARG A 146 -38.10 -4.59 0.81
N ARG A 147 -38.66 -3.48 0.34
CA ARG A 147 -38.61 -2.19 1.05
C ARG A 147 -39.36 -2.26 2.38
N THR A 148 -40.51 -2.94 2.40
CA THR A 148 -41.27 -3.16 3.64
C THR A 148 -40.44 -3.93 4.67
N ALA A 149 -39.77 -5.02 4.27
CA ALA A 149 -38.92 -5.78 5.17
C ALA A 149 -37.75 -4.94 5.70
N LEU A 150 -37.07 -4.20 4.81
CA LEU A 150 -35.92 -3.37 5.19
C LEU A 150 -36.32 -2.25 6.16
N PHE A 151 -37.43 -1.56 5.86
CA PHE A 151 -38.00 -0.53 6.72
C PHE A 151 -38.35 -1.08 8.11
N LEU A 152 -39.10 -2.19 8.18
CA LEU A 152 -39.52 -2.75 9.46
C LEU A 152 -38.34 -3.26 10.28
N THR A 153 -37.38 -3.98 9.68
CA THR A 153 -36.16 -4.41 10.39
C THR A 153 -35.41 -3.20 10.96
N ALA A 154 -35.16 -2.16 10.15
CA ALA A 154 -34.39 -1.01 10.58
C ALA A 154 -35.14 -0.16 11.62
N ALA A 155 -36.43 0.10 11.41
CA ALA A 155 -37.25 0.92 12.30
C ALA A 155 -37.50 0.25 13.65
N LEU A 156 -37.87 -1.04 13.67
CA LEU A 156 -38.10 -1.78 14.93
C LEU A 156 -36.82 -1.83 15.77
N SER A 157 -35.68 -2.13 15.14
CA SER A 157 -34.37 -2.06 15.80
C SER A 157 -34.03 -0.67 16.33
N ALA A 158 -34.30 0.38 15.53
CA ALA A 158 -34.06 1.77 15.94
C ALA A 158 -34.95 2.20 17.12
N THR A 159 -36.16 1.66 17.24
CA THR A 159 -37.10 1.90 18.36
C THR A 159 -36.93 0.93 19.54
N GLY A 160 -35.87 0.11 19.55
CA GLY A 160 -35.59 -0.80 20.68
C GLY A 160 -36.46 -2.06 20.74
N ARG A 161 -36.96 -2.53 19.58
CA ARG A 161 -37.70 -3.79 19.39
C ARG A 161 -36.91 -4.78 18.52
N PRO A 162 -35.70 -5.19 18.93
CA PRO A 162 -34.83 -6.01 18.09
C PRO A 162 -35.38 -7.42 17.80
N ASP A 163 -36.15 -8.00 18.71
CA ASP A 163 -36.74 -9.33 18.51
C ASP A 163 -37.82 -9.32 17.41
N ASP A 164 -38.65 -8.27 17.37
CA ASP A 164 -39.62 -8.06 16.30
C ASP A 164 -38.91 -7.76 14.97
N ALA A 165 -37.82 -6.98 15.00
CA ALA A 165 -37.01 -6.68 13.83
C ALA A 165 -36.43 -7.94 13.17
N ALA A 166 -36.01 -8.93 13.99
CA ALA A 166 -35.41 -10.17 13.52
C ALA A 166 -36.38 -11.02 12.67
N ALA A 167 -37.70 -10.89 12.87
CA ALA A 167 -38.70 -11.61 12.08
C ALA A 167 -38.73 -11.18 10.61
N HIS A 168 -38.31 -9.94 10.31
CA HIS A 168 -38.29 -9.38 8.96
C HIS A 168 -36.93 -9.50 8.27
N LEU A 169 -35.88 -9.79 9.03
CA LEU A 169 -34.49 -9.84 8.56
C LEU A 169 -34.24 -10.86 7.43
N PRO A 170 -34.81 -12.08 7.41
CA PRO A 170 -34.62 -13.01 6.29
C PRO A 170 -35.07 -12.44 4.94
N ASP A 171 -36.10 -11.60 4.95
CA ASP A 171 -36.68 -11.00 3.75
C ASP A 171 -35.84 -9.83 3.21
N THR A 172 -34.98 -9.21 4.03
CA THR A 172 -34.08 -8.12 3.60
C THR A 172 -32.82 -8.63 2.90
N VAL A 173 -32.40 -9.84 3.23
CA VAL A 173 -31.19 -10.49 2.69
C VAL A 173 -31.48 -11.47 1.54
N ARG A 174 -32.75 -11.63 1.14
CA ARG A 174 -33.10 -12.46 -0.04
C ARG A 174 -32.40 -11.93 -1.29
N GLY A 175 -31.81 -12.83 -2.08
CA GLY A 175 -31.06 -12.47 -3.28
C GLY A 175 -29.62 -12.03 -3.02
N PHE A 176 -29.09 -12.30 -1.83
CA PHE A 176 -27.68 -12.12 -1.55
C PHE A 176 -26.83 -13.12 -2.36
N HIS A 177 -25.98 -12.59 -3.24
CA HIS A 177 -25.15 -13.37 -4.17
C HIS A 177 -23.63 -13.09 -4.03
N GLY A 178 -23.22 -12.56 -2.87
CA GLY A 178 -21.82 -12.36 -2.52
C GLY A 178 -21.29 -10.93 -2.59
N GLU A 179 -22.06 -10.02 -3.17
CA GLU A 179 -21.86 -8.58 -3.02
C GLU A 179 -22.83 -8.04 -1.97
N LEU A 180 -22.29 -7.28 -1.02
CA LEU A 180 -23.09 -6.60 0.00
C LEU A 180 -23.57 -5.26 -0.54
N THR A 181 -24.85 -4.98 -0.36
CA THR A 181 -25.38 -3.63 -0.56
C THR A 181 -25.07 -2.73 0.64
N ARG A 182 -25.26 -1.42 0.48
CA ARG A 182 -25.12 -0.46 1.59
C ARG A 182 -26.07 -0.78 2.75
N ALA A 183 -27.31 -1.17 2.45
CA ALA A 183 -28.30 -1.60 3.45
C ALA A 183 -27.83 -2.84 4.21
N GLN A 184 -27.34 -3.86 3.50
CA GLN A 184 -26.85 -5.09 4.13
C GLN A 184 -25.60 -4.84 4.97
N THR A 185 -24.70 -3.96 4.52
CA THR A 185 -23.53 -3.52 5.28
C THR A 185 -23.93 -2.78 6.55
N ALA A 186 -24.94 -1.90 6.47
CA ALA A 186 -25.47 -1.18 7.63
C ALA A 186 -26.12 -2.14 8.64
N LEU A 187 -26.92 -3.10 8.18
CA LEU A 187 -27.53 -4.14 9.02
C LEU A 187 -26.47 -5.02 9.69
N TRP A 188 -25.43 -5.43 8.96
CA TRP A 188 -24.31 -6.18 9.52
C TRP A 188 -23.56 -5.37 10.60
N ARG A 189 -23.21 -4.10 10.33
CA ARG A 189 -22.57 -3.23 11.33
C ARG A 189 -23.46 -3.03 12.56
N ALA A 190 -24.76 -2.80 12.37
CA ALA A 190 -25.73 -2.70 13.46
C ALA A 190 -25.84 -4.00 14.29
N SER A 191 -25.70 -5.16 13.64
CA SER A 191 -25.67 -6.45 14.32
C SER A 191 -24.45 -6.61 15.24
N ALA A 192 -23.29 -6.04 14.86
CA ALA A 192 -22.10 -6.03 15.71
C ALA A 192 -22.29 -5.18 16.98
N HIS A 193 -23.11 -4.13 16.89
CA HIS A 193 -23.56 -3.30 18.02
C HIS A 193 -24.77 -3.88 18.78
N GLY A 194 -25.23 -5.08 18.43
CA GLY A 194 -26.38 -5.73 19.08
C GLY A 194 -27.74 -5.08 18.79
N ALA A 195 -27.84 -4.14 17.85
CA ALA A 195 -29.08 -3.43 17.54
C ALA A 195 -30.16 -4.32 16.89
N LEU A 196 -29.77 -5.48 16.34
CA LEU A 196 -30.68 -6.50 15.82
C LEU A 196 -31.05 -7.57 16.87
N GLY A 197 -30.61 -7.41 18.12
CA GLY A 197 -30.80 -8.40 19.17
C GLY A 197 -29.99 -9.69 18.94
N THR A 198 -30.10 -10.62 19.88
CA THR A 198 -29.37 -11.89 19.83
C THR A 198 -29.75 -12.73 18.61
N ASN A 199 -31.05 -12.81 18.30
CA ASN A 199 -31.55 -13.60 17.18
C ASN A 199 -31.12 -13.02 15.83
N GLY A 200 -31.29 -11.70 15.63
CA GLY A 200 -30.90 -11.04 14.40
C GLY A 200 -29.38 -11.06 14.18
N SER A 201 -28.59 -10.83 15.24
CA SER A 201 -27.12 -10.91 15.14
C SER A 201 -26.61 -12.34 14.93
N ALA A 202 -27.29 -13.35 15.46
CA ALA A 202 -26.96 -14.75 15.17
C ALA A 202 -27.28 -15.11 13.71
N PHE A 203 -28.42 -14.66 13.19
CA PHE A 203 -28.82 -14.86 11.81
C PHE A 203 -27.85 -14.21 10.81
N MET A 204 -27.52 -12.91 10.98
CA MET A 204 -26.55 -12.24 10.10
C MET A 204 -25.19 -12.92 10.10
N HIS A 205 -24.75 -13.36 11.28
CA HIS A 205 -23.46 -14.04 11.41
C HIS A 205 -23.46 -15.43 10.76
N ALA A 206 -24.54 -16.19 10.89
CA ALA A 206 -24.70 -17.47 10.22
C ALA A 206 -24.71 -17.31 8.69
N LEU A 207 -25.48 -16.34 8.18
CA LEU A 207 -25.57 -16.03 6.75
C LEU A 207 -24.20 -15.69 6.14
N LEU A 208 -23.47 -14.76 6.76
CA LEU A 208 -22.15 -14.35 6.26
C LEU A 208 -21.13 -15.49 6.34
N ARG A 209 -21.18 -16.30 7.41
CA ARG A 209 -20.28 -17.45 7.57
C ARG A 209 -20.56 -18.52 6.51
N GLU A 210 -21.82 -18.84 6.27
CA GLU A 210 -22.22 -19.81 5.22
C GLU A 210 -21.74 -19.34 3.85
N HIS A 211 -21.89 -18.04 3.56
CA HIS A 211 -21.39 -17.49 2.31
C HIS A 211 -19.87 -17.57 2.18
N LEU A 212 -19.12 -17.14 3.19
CA LEU A 212 -17.65 -17.21 3.17
C LEU A 212 -17.12 -18.62 2.99
N ALA A 213 -17.82 -19.63 3.53
CA ALA A 213 -17.50 -21.03 3.36
C ALA A 213 -17.77 -21.55 1.94
N SER A 214 -18.64 -20.87 1.18
CA SER A 214 -18.98 -21.21 -0.22
C SER A 214 -18.09 -20.52 -1.26
N CYS A 215 -17.33 -19.50 -0.88
CA CYS A 215 -16.49 -18.70 -1.77
C CYS A 215 -15.19 -19.43 -2.18
N ASP A 216 -14.71 -19.17 -3.39
CA ASP A 216 -13.41 -19.65 -3.89
C ASP A 216 -12.24 -19.04 -3.10
N ASP A 217 -11.37 -19.90 -2.60
CA ASP A 217 -10.20 -19.53 -1.80
C ASP A 217 -9.14 -18.76 -2.60
N ALA A 218 -9.12 -18.89 -3.94
CA ALA A 218 -8.08 -18.27 -4.77
C ALA A 218 -8.20 -16.73 -4.86
N GLU A 219 -9.41 -16.21 -5.03
CA GLU A 219 -9.64 -14.76 -5.13
C GLU A 219 -9.59 -14.09 -3.76
N ALA A 220 -10.20 -14.71 -2.75
CA ALA A 220 -10.08 -14.30 -1.36
C ALA A 220 -8.61 -14.28 -0.92
N GLY A 221 -7.81 -15.29 -1.29
CA GLY A 221 -6.38 -15.36 -0.98
C GLY A 221 -5.59 -14.15 -1.49
N LYS A 222 -5.90 -13.65 -2.70
CA LYS A 222 -5.26 -12.44 -3.25
C LYS A 222 -5.61 -11.21 -2.41
N LEU A 223 -6.90 -10.98 -2.14
CA LEU A 223 -7.37 -9.83 -1.34
C LEU A 223 -6.71 -9.80 0.04
N TRP A 224 -6.70 -10.94 0.73
CA TRP A 224 -6.12 -11.08 2.05
C TRP A 224 -4.59 -10.97 2.02
N SER A 225 -3.92 -11.40 0.95
CA SER A 225 -2.48 -11.14 0.76
C SER A 225 -2.17 -9.65 0.59
N GLU A 226 -2.97 -8.91 -0.18
CA GLU A 226 -2.81 -7.45 -0.33
C GLU A 226 -3.09 -6.70 0.99
N PHE A 227 -4.03 -7.20 1.80
CA PHE A 227 -4.25 -6.71 3.15
C PHE A 227 -2.97 -6.85 4.00
N THR A 228 -2.29 -8.01 3.96
CA THR A 228 -1.05 -8.19 4.72
C THR A 228 0.06 -7.23 4.28
N GLU A 229 0.21 -6.98 2.97
CA GLU A 229 1.25 -6.07 2.47
C GLU A 229 0.98 -4.61 2.83
N ARG A 230 -0.29 -4.18 2.76
CA ARG A 230 -0.68 -2.81 3.07
C ARG A 230 -0.68 -2.52 4.57
N ARG A 231 -1.19 -3.44 5.40
CA ARG A 231 -1.47 -3.18 6.81
C ARG A 231 -0.47 -3.79 7.77
N LEU A 232 0.08 -4.96 7.46
CA LEU A 232 1.03 -5.63 8.34
C LEU A 232 2.49 -5.31 8.00
N ARG A 233 2.73 -4.29 7.16
CA ARG A 233 4.05 -3.94 6.62
C ARG A 233 5.11 -3.87 7.72
N ALA A 234 6.07 -4.80 7.71
CA ALA A 234 7.23 -4.78 8.59
C ALA A 234 8.38 -4.03 7.90
N PRO A 235 9.26 -3.33 8.65
CA PRO A 235 10.45 -2.73 8.06
C PRO A 235 11.33 -3.82 7.42
N VAL A 236 11.65 -3.66 6.14
CA VAL A 236 12.49 -4.60 5.40
C VAL A 236 13.95 -4.39 5.82
N GLN A 237 14.54 -5.40 6.46
CA GLN A 237 15.98 -5.51 6.71
C GLN A 237 16.60 -6.43 5.64
N VAL A 238 17.78 -6.12 5.10
CA VAL A 238 18.40 -6.88 4.00
C VAL A 238 19.01 -8.20 4.51
N GLY A 239 18.79 -9.33 3.81
CA GLY A 239 19.43 -10.63 4.10
C GLY A 239 18.46 -11.66 4.69
N SER A 240 18.23 -11.59 6.01
CA SER A 240 17.21 -12.36 6.76
C SER A 240 15.76 -11.85 6.54
N ALA A 241 15.58 -11.00 5.52
CA ALA A 241 14.43 -10.15 5.23
C ALA A 241 13.08 -10.87 5.25
N LYS A 242 13.04 -12.07 4.66
CA LYS A 242 11.78 -12.81 4.48
C LYS A 242 11.29 -13.38 5.80
N ALA A 243 12.15 -14.13 6.51
CA ALA A 243 11.78 -14.74 7.79
C ALA A 243 11.48 -13.69 8.87
N VAL A 244 12.33 -12.67 8.98
CA VAL A 244 12.14 -11.55 9.92
C VAL A 244 10.88 -10.74 9.56
N GLY A 245 10.65 -10.49 8.27
CA GLY A 245 9.46 -9.79 7.78
C GLY A 245 8.17 -10.57 8.04
N ALA A 246 8.18 -11.88 7.82
CA ALA A 246 7.06 -12.77 8.08
C ALA A 246 6.75 -12.87 9.58
N ALA A 247 7.77 -13.04 10.43
CA ALA A 247 7.62 -13.02 11.89
C ALA A 247 7.04 -11.68 12.38
N GLY A 248 7.53 -10.55 11.85
CA GLY A 248 7.02 -9.22 12.17
C GLY A 248 5.57 -9.01 11.72
N LYS A 249 5.19 -9.50 10.52
CA LYS A 249 3.80 -9.48 10.05
C LYS A 249 2.89 -10.32 10.94
N LEU A 250 3.37 -11.48 11.38
CA LEU A 250 2.61 -12.39 12.25
C LEU A 250 2.43 -11.82 13.65
N GLY A 251 3.45 -11.18 14.23
CA GLY A 251 3.33 -10.46 15.50
C GLY A 251 2.29 -9.33 15.42
N LYS A 252 2.25 -8.58 14.32
CA LYS A 252 1.22 -7.56 14.09
C LYS A 252 -0.17 -8.15 13.89
N LEU A 253 -0.28 -9.29 13.21
CA LEU A 253 -1.55 -9.99 13.03
C LEU A 253 -2.11 -10.44 14.38
N ARG A 254 -1.24 -10.98 15.25
CA ARG A 254 -1.59 -11.31 16.63
C ARG A 254 -2.07 -10.08 17.38
N ASP A 255 -1.31 -8.99 17.38
CA ASP A 255 -1.67 -7.78 18.12
C ASP A 255 -3.02 -7.22 17.64
N LEU A 256 -3.28 -7.27 16.34
CA LEU A 256 -4.55 -6.90 15.74
C LEU A 256 -5.69 -7.78 16.27
N CYS A 257 -5.54 -9.10 16.22
CA CYS A 257 -6.58 -10.04 16.68
C CYS A 257 -6.85 -9.90 18.18
N ALA A 258 -5.79 -9.81 19.00
CA ALA A 258 -5.89 -9.63 20.44
C ALA A 258 -6.61 -8.31 20.79
N THR A 259 -6.23 -7.21 20.15
CA THR A 259 -6.85 -5.90 20.37
C THR A 259 -8.30 -5.86 19.92
N ALA A 260 -8.62 -6.49 18.79
CA ALA A 260 -9.97 -6.56 18.27
C ALA A 260 -10.88 -7.39 19.18
N LEU A 261 -10.45 -8.59 19.59
CA LEU A 261 -11.27 -9.49 20.39
C LEU A 261 -11.38 -9.10 21.88
N ALA A 262 -10.43 -8.32 22.39
CA ALA A 262 -10.52 -7.75 23.74
C ALA A 262 -11.57 -6.62 23.85
N ALA A 263 -11.99 -6.02 22.72
CA ALA A 263 -13.02 -4.99 22.72
C ALA A 263 -14.39 -5.62 22.98
N ALA A 264 -14.97 -5.32 24.15
CA ALA A 264 -16.35 -5.71 24.43
C ALA A 264 -17.30 -4.91 23.51
N PRO A 265 -18.30 -5.56 22.90
CA PRO A 265 -19.32 -4.85 22.15
C PRO A 265 -20.15 -4.01 23.12
N GLU A 266 -20.02 -2.69 23.04
CA GLU A 266 -20.97 -1.80 23.71
C GLU A 266 -22.24 -1.72 22.85
N PRO A 267 -23.41 -2.10 23.40
CA PRO A 267 -24.65 -2.00 22.65
C PRO A 267 -24.97 -0.54 22.37
N ARG A 268 -25.07 -0.18 21.09
CA ARG A 268 -25.49 1.16 20.65
C ARG A 268 -26.90 1.10 20.07
N PRO A 269 -27.94 1.42 20.85
CA PRO A 269 -29.27 1.61 20.28
C PRO A 269 -29.26 2.81 19.31
N GLY A 270 -29.94 2.68 18.17
CA GLY A 270 -30.14 3.79 17.23
C GLY A 270 -29.22 3.84 16.00
N GLY A 271 -28.35 2.86 15.77
CA GLY A 271 -27.44 2.84 14.61
C GLY A 271 -28.10 2.72 13.22
N LEU A 272 -29.41 2.43 13.16
CA LEU A 272 -30.14 2.22 11.91
C LEU A 272 -31.08 3.37 11.50
N PHE A 273 -31.17 4.46 12.28
CA PHE A 273 -32.00 5.61 11.90
C PHE A 273 -31.63 6.19 10.55
N ALA A 274 -30.32 6.31 10.25
CA ALA A 274 -29.85 6.78 8.95
C ALA A 274 -30.32 5.87 7.80
N LEU A 275 -30.34 4.55 8.00
CA LEU A 275 -30.85 3.62 7.00
C LEU A 275 -32.37 3.75 6.82
N VAL A 276 -33.12 3.97 7.91
CA VAL A 276 -34.57 4.23 7.82
C VAL A 276 -34.84 5.52 7.06
N GLU A 277 -34.09 6.58 7.35
CA GLU A 277 -34.19 7.85 6.61
C GLU A 277 -33.87 7.66 5.13
N ASP A 278 -32.77 6.97 4.79
CA ASP A 278 -32.39 6.66 3.40
C ASP A 278 -33.52 5.92 2.65
N VAL A 279 -34.15 4.92 3.29
CA VAL A 279 -35.25 4.14 2.70
C VAL A 279 -36.54 4.97 2.57
N VAL A 280 -36.84 5.81 3.55
CA VAL A 280 -38.01 6.71 3.50
C VAL A 280 -37.81 7.80 2.45
N ASP A 281 -36.60 8.34 2.31
CA ASP A 281 -36.29 9.45 1.41
C ASP A 281 -36.12 9.05 -0.06
N GLU A 282 -36.04 7.74 -0.36
CA GLU A 282 -36.11 7.25 -1.73
C GLU A 282 -37.36 7.74 -2.47
N GLY A 283 -38.50 7.84 -1.77
CA GLY A 283 -39.78 8.26 -2.37
C GLY A 283 -40.56 7.13 -3.03
N ALA A 284 -41.77 7.46 -3.49
CA ALA A 284 -42.61 6.52 -4.23
C ALA A 284 -41.98 6.16 -5.60
N PRO A 285 -42.29 5.01 -6.24
CA PRO A 285 -41.61 4.56 -7.47
C PRO A 285 -41.58 5.58 -8.62
N LEU A 286 -42.62 6.42 -8.75
CA LEU A 286 -42.70 7.48 -9.76
C LEU A 286 -42.00 8.78 -9.32
N GLU A 287 -41.93 9.03 -8.01
CA GLU A 287 -41.30 10.21 -7.39
C GLU A 287 -39.77 10.04 -7.27
N ALA A 288 -39.30 8.82 -6.99
CA ALA A 288 -37.91 8.46 -6.72
C ALA A 288 -36.89 8.94 -7.78
N PRO A 289 -37.09 8.74 -9.10
CA PRO A 289 -36.14 9.26 -10.08
C PRO A 289 -36.05 10.79 -10.07
N LEU A 290 -37.16 11.48 -9.78
CA LEU A 290 -37.20 12.94 -9.69
C LEU A 290 -36.47 13.45 -8.44
N LEU A 291 -36.62 12.78 -7.30
CA LEU A 291 -35.88 13.10 -6.08
C LEU A 291 -34.37 12.89 -6.24
N ARG A 292 -33.97 11.75 -6.83
CA ARG A 292 -32.55 11.46 -7.11
C ARG A 292 -31.95 12.53 -7.99
N ARG A 293 -32.60 12.84 -9.10
CA ARG A 293 -32.14 13.89 -10.02
C ARG A 293 -32.10 15.26 -9.36
N SER A 294 -33.09 15.60 -8.52
CA SER A 294 -33.06 16.84 -7.73
C SER A 294 -31.85 16.90 -6.79
N LEU A 295 -31.44 15.79 -6.17
CA LEU A 295 -30.26 15.75 -5.29
C LEU A 295 -28.95 15.92 -6.08
N GLU A 296 -28.82 15.22 -7.22
CA GLU A 296 -27.68 15.38 -8.14
C GLU A 296 -27.50 16.84 -8.58
N LEU A 297 -28.60 17.47 -9.03
CA LEU A 297 -28.59 18.87 -9.47
C LEU A 297 -28.24 19.84 -8.35
N ARG A 298 -28.71 19.58 -7.12
CA ARG A 298 -28.30 20.38 -5.95
C ARG A 298 -26.82 20.25 -5.65
N ALA A 299 -26.27 19.03 -5.68
CA ALA A 299 -24.84 18.82 -5.48
C ALA A 299 -24.00 19.55 -6.55
N GLN A 300 -24.46 19.52 -7.80
CA GLN A 300 -23.86 20.25 -8.92
C GLN A 300 -23.89 21.77 -8.72
N ILE A 301 -25.02 22.34 -8.26
CA ILE A 301 -25.18 23.77 -7.97
C ILE A 301 -24.31 24.19 -6.77
N GLU A 302 -24.29 23.39 -5.71
CA GLU A 302 -23.54 23.65 -4.48
C GLU A 302 -22.02 23.44 -4.63
N ARG A 303 -21.55 22.98 -5.80
CA ARG A 303 -20.16 22.61 -6.06
C ARG A 303 -19.64 21.59 -5.04
N ARG A 304 -20.50 20.70 -4.58
CA ARG A 304 -20.06 19.50 -3.87
C ARG A 304 -19.55 18.55 -4.94
N ALA A 305 -18.23 18.32 -4.96
CA ALA A 305 -17.71 17.20 -5.74
C ALA A 305 -18.42 15.95 -5.22
N ALA A 306 -19.23 15.29 -6.06
CA ALA A 306 -19.59 13.91 -5.80
C ALA A 306 -18.27 13.15 -5.71
N GLU A 307 -17.94 12.61 -4.54
CA GLU A 307 -16.76 11.76 -4.43
C GLU A 307 -17.01 10.53 -5.33
N PRO A 308 -16.20 10.31 -6.38
CA PRO A 308 -16.40 9.17 -7.25
C PRO A 308 -16.21 7.88 -6.43
N GLY A 309 -17.30 7.12 -6.27
CA GLY A 309 -17.29 5.81 -5.60
C GLY A 309 -18.07 5.73 -4.28
N THR A 310 -18.73 6.79 -3.81
CA THR A 310 -19.69 6.65 -2.71
C THR A 310 -21.00 6.05 -3.22
N ALA A 311 -21.31 4.82 -2.83
CA ALA A 311 -22.66 4.23 -2.98
C ALA A 311 -23.72 5.20 -2.41
N GLU A 312 -24.51 5.82 -3.29
CA GLU A 312 -25.44 6.89 -2.90
C GLU A 312 -26.76 6.32 -2.38
N HIS A 313 -27.15 5.15 -2.89
CA HIS A 313 -28.40 4.49 -2.57
C HIS A 313 -28.21 3.29 -1.63
N PHE A 314 -29.23 2.94 -0.84
CA PHE A 314 -29.14 1.83 0.10
C PHE A 314 -28.98 0.47 -0.60
N ASP A 315 -29.41 0.37 -1.86
CA ASP A 315 -29.31 -0.86 -2.66
C ASP A 315 -28.03 -0.94 -3.51
N ASP A 316 -27.22 0.13 -3.51
CA ASP A 316 -25.97 0.13 -4.25
C ASP A 316 -24.99 -0.88 -3.64
N HIS A 317 -24.31 -1.62 -4.51
CA HIS A 317 -23.28 -2.59 -4.12
C HIS A 317 -22.04 -1.85 -3.59
N VAL A 318 -21.59 -2.26 -2.40
CA VAL A 318 -20.41 -1.70 -1.72
C VAL A 318 -19.16 -2.54 -2.03
N GLY A 319 -19.34 -3.84 -2.23
CA GLY A 319 -18.26 -4.77 -2.57
C GLY A 319 -18.55 -6.19 -2.11
N THR A 320 -17.58 -7.08 -2.28
CA THR A 320 -17.69 -8.47 -1.82
C THR A 320 -17.60 -8.56 -0.30
N VAL A 321 -18.11 -9.65 0.29
CA VAL A 321 -18.00 -9.88 1.75
C VAL A 321 -16.57 -9.84 2.23
N ASP A 322 -15.64 -10.51 1.53
CA ASP A 322 -14.22 -10.50 1.89
C ASP A 322 -13.62 -9.09 1.87
N ALA A 323 -13.98 -8.24 0.88
CA ALA A 323 -13.49 -6.86 0.81
C ALA A 323 -14.00 -6.02 1.99
N VAL A 324 -15.31 -6.10 2.29
CA VAL A 324 -15.92 -5.37 3.41
C VAL A 324 -15.36 -5.83 4.75
N LEU A 325 -15.13 -7.14 4.93
CA LEU A 325 -14.52 -7.68 6.14
C LEU A 325 -13.05 -7.26 6.27
N ALA A 326 -12.26 -7.35 5.21
CA ALA A 326 -10.86 -6.93 5.24
C ALA A 326 -10.73 -5.43 5.59
N GLU A 327 -11.61 -4.59 5.06
CA GLU A 327 -11.67 -3.17 5.41
C GLU A 327 -12.04 -2.97 6.89
N ALA A 328 -13.07 -3.66 7.38
CA ALA A 328 -13.50 -3.55 8.77
C ALA A 328 -12.47 -4.09 9.79
N VAL A 329 -11.73 -5.16 9.43
CA VAL A 329 -10.60 -5.64 10.22
C VAL A 329 -9.50 -4.58 10.28
N ALA A 330 -9.31 -3.81 9.21
CA ALA A 330 -8.30 -2.76 9.10
C ALA A 330 -8.70 -1.43 9.75
N ALA A 331 -9.98 -1.23 10.03
CA ALA A 331 -10.52 0.03 10.51
C ALA A 331 -10.30 0.17 12.03
N ASP A 332 -9.93 1.38 12.47
CA ASP A 332 -9.71 1.70 13.89
C ASP A 332 -10.87 2.50 14.52
N ASP A 333 -11.87 2.85 13.72
CA ASP A 333 -13.00 3.70 14.10
C ASP A 333 -14.08 2.98 14.91
N ASP A 334 -14.30 1.69 14.65
CA ASP A 334 -15.37 0.91 15.28
C ASP A 334 -14.87 -0.44 15.84
N PRO A 335 -14.50 -0.51 17.13
CA PRO A 335 -13.98 -1.72 17.76
C PRO A 335 -14.96 -2.90 17.75
N ALA A 336 -16.27 -2.66 17.85
CA ALA A 336 -17.27 -3.73 17.89
C ALA A 336 -17.44 -4.37 16.50
N VAL A 337 -17.50 -3.54 15.45
CA VAL A 337 -17.51 -4.02 14.06
C VAL A 337 -16.22 -4.77 13.75
N ARG A 338 -15.05 -4.24 14.17
CA ARG A 338 -13.76 -4.91 13.99
C ARG A 338 -13.71 -6.27 14.69
N ALA A 339 -14.15 -6.36 15.94
CA ALA A 339 -14.20 -7.63 16.68
C ALA A 339 -15.04 -8.68 15.93
N ARG A 340 -16.21 -8.28 15.43
CA ARG A 340 -17.10 -9.16 14.67
C ARG A 340 -16.51 -9.54 13.31
N ALA A 341 -15.81 -8.61 12.66
CA ALA A 341 -15.13 -8.87 11.39
C ALA A 341 -13.97 -9.86 11.57
N VAL A 342 -13.17 -9.74 12.63
CA VAL A 342 -12.11 -10.70 12.98
C VAL A 342 -12.67 -12.09 13.26
N ALA A 343 -13.77 -12.18 14.02
CA ALA A 343 -14.45 -13.45 14.29
C ALA A 343 -14.98 -14.12 13.00
N LEU A 344 -15.58 -13.35 12.09
CA LEU A 344 -16.05 -13.86 10.79
C LEU A 344 -14.91 -14.25 9.84
N ALA A 345 -13.84 -13.46 9.83
CA ALA A 345 -12.67 -13.68 8.99
C ALA A 345 -11.67 -14.69 9.58
N ALA A 346 -11.96 -15.30 10.74
CA ALA A 346 -11.04 -16.20 11.44
C ALA A 346 -10.44 -17.29 10.53
N PRO A 347 -11.21 -18.00 9.67
CA PRO A 347 -10.63 -18.99 8.74
C PRO A 347 -9.61 -18.38 7.76
N ARG A 348 -9.87 -17.16 7.27
CA ARG A 348 -8.97 -16.44 6.34
C ARG A 348 -7.70 -15.96 7.06
N LEU A 349 -7.85 -15.43 8.27
CA LEU A 349 -6.74 -14.96 9.10
C LEU A 349 -5.84 -16.11 9.57
N LEU A 350 -6.41 -17.28 9.87
CA LEU A 350 -5.66 -18.50 10.18
C LEU A 350 -4.86 -18.99 8.97
N ALA A 351 -5.47 -19.03 7.78
CA ALA A 351 -4.75 -19.39 6.55
C ALA A 351 -3.59 -18.42 6.24
N LEU A 352 -3.79 -17.12 6.50
CA LEU A 352 -2.70 -16.13 6.42
C LEU A 352 -1.61 -16.38 7.46
N ALA A 353 -1.99 -16.70 8.70
CA ALA A 353 -1.04 -17.01 9.77
C ALA A 353 -0.19 -18.26 9.42
N ASP A 354 -0.82 -19.30 8.86
CA ASP A 354 -0.14 -20.51 8.38
C ASP A 354 0.85 -20.19 7.26
N GLY A 355 0.47 -19.35 6.29
CA GLY A 355 1.35 -18.89 5.22
C GLY A 355 2.55 -18.09 5.74
N LEU A 356 2.33 -17.18 6.69
CA LEU A 356 3.39 -16.40 7.33
C LEU A 356 4.32 -17.28 8.18
N LEU A 357 3.79 -18.29 8.87
CA LEU A 357 4.60 -19.25 9.61
C LEU A 357 5.47 -20.08 8.66
N ALA A 358 4.91 -20.53 7.53
CA ALA A 358 5.67 -21.24 6.50
C ALA A 358 6.81 -20.39 5.94
N ASP A 359 6.55 -19.10 5.65
CA ASP A 359 7.56 -18.14 5.19
C ASP A 359 8.62 -17.84 6.27
N ALA A 360 8.25 -17.81 7.55
CA ALA A 360 9.17 -17.61 8.66
C ALA A 360 10.02 -18.85 8.97
N SER A 361 9.47 -20.03 8.73
CA SER A 361 10.10 -21.33 9.01
C SER A 361 10.93 -21.85 7.85
N GLU A 362 10.93 -21.15 6.71
CA GLU A 362 11.73 -21.53 5.54
C GLU A 362 13.22 -21.56 5.93
N PRO A 363 13.92 -22.70 5.74
CA PRO A 363 15.32 -22.82 6.14
C PRO A 363 16.16 -21.73 5.48
N PHE A 364 16.99 -21.05 6.28
CA PHE A 364 17.92 -20.05 5.77
C PHE A 364 18.96 -20.72 4.86
N THR A 365 18.68 -20.73 3.57
CA THR A 365 19.48 -21.43 2.54
C THR A 365 20.34 -20.48 1.71
N GLY A 366 20.23 -19.15 1.90
CA GLY A 366 20.40 -18.25 0.76
C GLY A 366 21.32 -17.03 0.89
N ALA A 367 22.01 -16.74 1.99
CA ALA A 367 22.99 -15.65 1.95
C ALA A 367 24.30 -16.14 1.31
N THR A 368 24.32 -16.18 -0.02
CA THR A 368 25.56 -16.25 -0.82
C THR A 368 26.12 -14.84 -0.97
N ARG A 369 27.31 -14.59 -0.45
CA ARG A 369 28.01 -13.32 -0.64
C ARG A 369 29.26 -13.55 -1.47
N GLU A 370 29.29 -12.96 -2.67
CA GLU A 370 30.49 -12.92 -3.49
C GLU A 370 31.45 -11.86 -2.94
N VAL A 371 32.65 -12.28 -2.56
CA VAL A 371 33.75 -11.39 -2.20
C VAL A 371 34.70 -11.35 -3.39
N ARG A 372 34.83 -10.17 -4.03
CA ARG A 372 35.74 -9.92 -5.16
C ARG A 372 36.89 -9.01 -4.73
N ARG A 373 38.13 -9.48 -4.88
CA ARG A 373 39.33 -8.66 -4.65
C ARG A 373 40.46 -9.09 -5.57
N GLY A 374 41.16 -8.16 -6.22
CA GLY A 374 42.39 -8.43 -6.97
C GLY A 374 42.29 -9.52 -8.06
N GLY A 375 41.13 -9.66 -8.72
CA GLY A 375 40.91 -10.68 -9.75
C GLY A 375 40.52 -12.07 -9.22
N SER A 376 40.44 -12.26 -7.90
CA SER A 376 39.91 -13.47 -7.26
C SER A 376 38.48 -13.23 -6.78
N THR A 377 37.60 -14.22 -6.99
CA THR A 377 36.20 -14.21 -6.54
C THR A 377 35.95 -15.44 -5.69
N VAL A 378 35.37 -15.24 -4.50
CA VAL A 378 34.97 -16.34 -3.60
C VAL A 378 33.53 -16.16 -3.20
N THR A 379 32.75 -17.24 -3.26
CA THR A 379 31.37 -17.26 -2.80
C THR A 379 31.34 -17.81 -1.38
N VAL A 380 30.90 -16.97 -0.43
CA VAL A 380 30.70 -17.37 0.96
C VAL A 380 29.24 -17.80 1.12
N THR A 381 29.03 -19.02 1.60
CA THR A 381 27.71 -19.61 1.92
C THR A 381 27.63 -19.94 3.41
N GLY A 382 26.43 -20.20 3.92
CA GLY A 382 26.25 -20.74 5.29
C GLY A 382 26.93 -22.10 5.51
N SER A 383 27.14 -22.88 4.45
CA SER A 383 27.81 -24.21 4.48
C SER A 383 29.33 -24.17 4.32
N GLY A 384 29.91 -23.04 3.90
CA GLY A 384 31.34 -22.96 3.60
C GLY A 384 31.72 -21.93 2.55
N VAL A 385 32.99 -21.93 2.19
CA VAL A 385 33.60 -20.98 1.24
C VAL A 385 33.94 -21.73 -0.05
N THR A 386 33.49 -21.24 -1.20
CA THR A 386 33.72 -21.91 -2.50
C THR A 386 34.24 -20.91 -3.55
N PRO A 387 35.39 -21.16 -4.20
CA PRO A 387 36.38 -22.21 -3.91
C PRO A 387 37.10 -21.97 -2.57
N ASP A 388 37.77 -23.02 -2.05
CA ASP A 388 38.53 -22.94 -0.79
C ASP A 388 39.61 -21.83 -0.85
N LEU A 389 39.81 -21.15 0.26
CA LEU A 389 40.77 -20.04 0.37
C LEU A 389 42.19 -20.48 0.07
N ASP A 390 42.54 -21.73 0.35
CA ASP A 390 43.87 -22.28 0.02
C ASP A 390 44.06 -22.49 -1.49
N VAL A 391 42.98 -22.81 -2.22
CA VAL A 391 43.01 -22.86 -3.70
C VAL A 391 43.20 -21.46 -4.27
N VAL A 392 42.47 -20.47 -3.74
CA VAL A 392 42.63 -19.06 -4.16
C VAL A 392 44.02 -18.51 -3.81
N ARG A 393 44.58 -18.92 -2.68
CA ARG A 393 45.95 -18.59 -2.26
C ARG A 393 46.97 -19.18 -3.22
N ALA A 394 46.79 -20.43 -3.67
CA ALA A 394 47.65 -21.08 -4.64
C ALA A 394 47.60 -20.36 -6.00
N GLU A 395 46.40 -20.03 -6.50
CA GLU A 395 46.24 -19.29 -7.75
C GLU A 395 46.83 -17.87 -7.68
N ALA A 396 46.65 -17.16 -6.57
CA ALA A 396 47.20 -15.81 -6.39
C ALA A 396 48.74 -15.82 -6.39
N ARG A 397 49.35 -16.86 -5.81
CA ARG A 397 50.79 -17.09 -5.86
C ARG A 397 51.26 -17.41 -7.28
N GLU A 398 50.56 -18.27 -8.02
CA GLU A 398 50.93 -18.57 -9.41
C GLU A 398 50.85 -17.34 -10.33
N ARG A 399 49.82 -16.51 -10.19
CA ARG A 399 49.69 -15.26 -10.97
C ARG A 399 50.79 -14.25 -10.67
N HIS A 400 51.25 -14.15 -9.41
CA HIS A 400 52.33 -13.24 -9.01
C HIS A 400 53.74 -13.79 -9.28
N VAL A 401 53.92 -15.11 -9.38
CA VAL A 401 55.21 -15.76 -9.68
C VAL A 401 55.54 -15.76 -11.18
N SER A 402 54.67 -15.20 -12.03
CA SER A 402 54.94 -14.96 -13.45
C SER A 402 55.28 -13.49 -13.76
N PRO A 403 56.40 -12.90 -13.29
CA PRO A 403 57.09 -11.96 -14.13
C PRO A 403 57.82 -12.80 -15.17
N ASN A 404 57.46 -12.67 -16.46
CA ASN A 404 58.17 -13.28 -17.59
C ASN A 404 59.66 -13.46 -17.24
N ALA A 405 60.04 -14.66 -16.79
CA ALA A 405 61.43 -15.03 -16.55
C ALA A 405 61.99 -15.26 -17.93
N THR A 406 62.22 -14.14 -18.57
CA THR A 406 62.46 -14.07 -19.98
C THR A 406 63.62 -14.99 -20.34
N PRO A 407 63.49 -15.82 -21.39
CA PRO A 407 64.43 -16.89 -21.71
C PRO A 407 65.87 -16.42 -21.98
N TRP A 408 66.09 -15.11 -22.14
CA TRP A 408 67.43 -14.52 -22.29
C TRP A 408 68.31 -14.60 -21.04
N ALA A 409 67.74 -14.79 -19.83
CA ALA A 409 68.55 -14.94 -18.62
C ALA A 409 69.29 -16.30 -18.57
N LEU A 410 68.65 -17.38 -19.04
CA LEU A 410 69.27 -18.71 -19.17
C LEU A 410 70.27 -18.76 -20.34
N ALA A 411 69.98 -18.07 -21.44
CA ALA A 411 70.90 -17.95 -22.58
C ALA A 411 72.18 -17.17 -22.22
N ALA A 412 72.07 -16.11 -21.40
CA ALA A 412 73.23 -15.33 -20.95
C ALA A 412 74.13 -16.10 -19.97
N ALA A 413 73.55 -16.93 -19.10
CA ALA A 413 74.32 -17.78 -18.18
C ALA A 413 75.09 -18.88 -18.93
N ALA A 414 74.50 -19.48 -19.97
CA ALA A 414 75.17 -20.46 -20.83
C ALA A 414 76.32 -19.83 -21.64
N ALA A 415 76.14 -18.60 -22.14
CA ALA A 415 77.19 -17.88 -22.87
C ALA A 415 78.37 -17.47 -21.97
N ALA A 416 78.12 -17.12 -20.70
CA ALA A 416 79.18 -16.76 -19.75
C ALA A 416 80.08 -17.94 -19.38
N VAL A 417 79.52 -19.16 -19.27
CA VAL A 417 80.29 -20.39 -18.97
C VAL A 417 81.17 -20.81 -20.16
N LEU A 418 80.72 -20.56 -21.39
CA LEU A 418 81.49 -20.85 -22.61
C LEU A 418 82.63 -19.86 -22.88
N ALA A 419 82.63 -18.68 -22.24
CA ALA A 419 83.66 -17.65 -22.41
C ALA A 419 84.84 -17.74 -21.41
N VAL A 420 84.80 -18.66 -20.44
CA VAL A 420 85.85 -18.83 -19.42
C VAL A 420 87.17 -19.40 -19.98
N PRO A 421 87.20 -20.33 -20.95
CA PRO A 421 88.47 -20.88 -21.44
C PRO A 421 89.40 -19.91 -22.21
N PRO A 422 88.93 -18.94 -23.03
CA PRO A 422 89.84 -18.02 -23.74
C PRO A 422 90.29 -16.78 -22.94
N ALA A 423 89.74 -16.51 -21.74
CA ALA A 423 90.01 -15.28 -21.00
C ALA A 423 91.46 -15.13 -20.45
N PHE A 424 92.27 -16.19 -20.52
CA PHE A 424 93.66 -16.17 -20.05
C PHE A 424 94.68 -15.62 -21.07
N VAL A 425 94.27 -15.32 -22.30
CA VAL A 425 95.21 -14.93 -23.38
C VAL A 425 95.16 -13.43 -23.72
N VAL A 426 94.08 -12.71 -23.34
CA VAL A 426 93.93 -11.27 -23.64
C VAL A 426 93.36 -10.51 -22.43
N PRO A 427 94.13 -9.64 -21.74
CA PRO A 427 93.72 -8.99 -20.49
C PRO A 427 92.49 -8.06 -20.62
N GLY A 428 92.17 -7.57 -21.82
CA GLY A 428 90.96 -6.77 -22.08
C GLY A 428 89.63 -7.53 -21.93
N LEU A 429 89.63 -8.86 -22.10
CA LEU A 429 88.42 -9.68 -21.97
C LEU A 429 88.04 -9.97 -20.50
N ALA A 430 89.01 -9.94 -19.58
CA ALA A 430 88.75 -10.16 -18.16
C ALA A 430 87.91 -9.03 -17.54
N ILE A 431 88.11 -7.78 -17.98
CA ILE A 431 87.33 -6.62 -17.52
C ILE A 431 85.88 -6.73 -18.01
N LEU A 432 85.69 -7.13 -19.28
CA LEU A 432 84.37 -7.33 -19.87
C LEU A 432 83.60 -8.47 -19.18
N ALA A 433 84.27 -9.59 -18.88
CA ALA A 433 83.69 -10.69 -18.11
C ALA A 433 83.31 -10.26 -16.69
N GLY A 434 84.13 -9.44 -16.04
CA GLY A 434 83.84 -8.88 -14.71
C GLY A 434 82.61 -7.97 -14.70
N VAL A 435 82.45 -7.10 -15.70
CA VAL A 435 81.28 -6.21 -15.83
C VAL A 435 80.00 -7.01 -16.12
N VAL A 436 80.08 -8.05 -16.97
CA VAL A 436 78.93 -8.92 -17.25
C VAL A 436 78.53 -9.73 -16.00
N ALA A 437 79.50 -10.26 -15.25
CA ALA A 437 79.25 -10.97 -14.00
C ALA A 437 78.65 -10.04 -12.93
N ALA A 438 79.16 -8.81 -12.81
CA ALA A 438 78.62 -7.81 -11.89
C ALA A 438 77.18 -7.39 -12.29
N GLY A 439 76.92 -7.19 -13.58
CA GLY A 439 75.58 -6.89 -14.10
C GLY A 439 74.59 -8.04 -13.86
N LEU A 440 75.02 -9.28 -14.04
CA LEU A 440 74.23 -10.47 -13.71
C LEU A 440 73.98 -10.59 -12.21
N ALA A 441 74.97 -10.31 -11.36
CA ALA A 441 74.84 -10.36 -9.90
C ALA A 441 73.89 -9.26 -9.38
N ILE A 442 74.00 -8.03 -9.89
CA ILE A 442 73.10 -6.91 -9.55
C ILE A 442 71.68 -7.23 -10.00
N LYS A 443 71.50 -7.74 -11.22
CA LYS A 443 70.19 -8.11 -11.74
C LYS A 443 69.60 -9.30 -10.99
N TRP A 444 70.41 -10.28 -10.61
CA TRP A 444 69.98 -11.40 -9.77
C TRP A 444 69.58 -10.92 -8.38
N PHE A 445 70.32 -10.00 -7.76
CA PHE A 445 69.94 -9.39 -6.48
C PHE A 445 68.68 -8.53 -6.58
N ALA A 446 68.48 -7.79 -7.69
CA ALA A 446 67.27 -7.03 -7.94
C ALA A 446 66.04 -7.94 -8.18
N VAL A 447 66.21 -9.05 -8.91
CA VAL A 447 65.17 -10.09 -9.09
C VAL A 447 64.88 -10.80 -7.75
N ARG A 448 65.90 -11.04 -6.92
CA ARG A 448 65.70 -11.61 -5.57
C ARG A 448 65.07 -10.62 -4.59
N GLY A 449 65.33 -9.33 -4.74
CA GLY A 449 64.72 -8.25 -3.96
C GLY A 449 63.24 -8.09 -4.30
N THR A 450 62.93 -8.02 -5.60
CA THR A 450 61.54 -7.95 -6.09
C THR A 450 60.74 -9.22 -5.76
N ALA A 451 61.37 -10.40 -5.73
CA ALA A 451 60.71 -11.62 -5.26
C ALA A 451 60.32 -11.58 -3.76
N ARG A 452 61.08 -10.86 -2.92
CA ARG A 452 60.73 -10.66 -1.50
C ARG A 452 59.62 -9.63 -1.31
N GLU A 453 59.65 -8.55 -2.09
CA GLU A 453 58.59 -7.53 -2.09
C GLU A 453 57.26 -8.09 -2.65
N ALA A 454 57.32 -8.94 -3.69
CA ALA A 454 56.16 -9.62 -4.25
C ALA A 454 55.57 -10.69 -3.31
N ALA A 455 56.39 -11.35 -2.49
CA ALA A 455 55.88 -12.24 -1.45
C ALA A 455 55.10 -11.44 -0.39
N GLY A 456 55.61 -10.28 0.02
CA GLY A 456 54.94 -9.38 0.96
C GLY A 456 53.61 -8.82 0.43
N SER A 457 53.50 -8.53 -0.88
CA SER A 457 52.25 -8.03 -1.47
C SER A 457 51.16 -9.10 -1.56
N VAL A 458 51.52 -10.35 -1.85
CA VAL A 458 50.58 -11.48 -1.86
C VAL A 458 50.09 -11.81 -0.46
N ASP A 459 50.97 -11.81 0.54
CA ASP A 459 50.58 -12.07 1.93
C ASP A 459 49.67 -10.95 2.47
N TYR A 460 49.99 -9.68 2.19
CA TYR A 460 49.12 -8.55 2.54
C TYR A 460 47.75 -8.63 1.86
N PHE A 461 47.73 -8.98 0.57
CA PHE A 461 46.49 -9.19 -0.18
C PHE A 461 45.64 -10.32 0.43
N MET A 462 46.26 -11.45 0.76
CA MET A 462 45.57 -12.60 1.35
C MET A 462 45.07 -12.34 2.77
N GLU A 463 45.79 -11.57 3.58
CA GLU A 463 45.30 -11.12 4.89
C GLU A 463 44.07 -10.22 4.74
N ALA A 464 44.09 -9.30 3.79
CA ALA A 464 42.98 -8.38 3.57
C ALA A 464 41.76 -9.09 2.96
N PHE A 465 41.98 -10.01 2.01
CA PHE A 465 40.93 -10.85 1.44
C PHE A 465 40.33 -11.82 2.47
N GLY A 466 41.18 -12.42 3.33
CA GLY A 466 40.73 -13.26 4.43
C GLY A 466 39.85 -12.50 5.43
N ARG A 467 40.17 -11.22 5.71
CA ARG A 467 39.30 -10.35 6.52
C ARG A 467 37.94 -10.11 5.89
N ASP A 468 37.89 -9.84 4.58
CA ASP A 468 36.61 -9.61 3.87
C ASP A 468 35.74 -10.88 3.84
N VAL A 469 36.36 -12.05 3.67
CA VAL A 469 35.68 -13.37 3.70
C VAL A 469 35.18 -13.70 5.09
N GLU A 470 35.97 -13.42 6.13
CA GLU A 470 35.58 -13.61 7.53
C GLU A 470 34.47 -12.65 7.95
N GLU A 471 34.50 -11.39 7.48
CA GLU A 471 33.41 -10.43 7.66
C GLU A 471 32.13 -10.93 6.99
N ALA A 472 32.21 -11.42 5.75
CA ALA A 472 31.08 -12.01 5.05
C ALA A 472 30.50 -13.23 5.79
N ARG A 473 31.36 -14.12 6.32
CA ARG A 473 30.92 -15.26 7.16
C ARG A 473 30.18 -14.80 8.41
N ARG A 474 30.69 -13.78 9.11
CA ARG A 474 30.04 -13.22 10.30
C ARG A 474 28.69 -12.60 9.98
N THR A 475 28.55 -11.92 8.84
CA THR A 475 27.24 -11.41 8.41
C THR A 475 26.26 -12.56 8.16
N ILE A 476 26.66 -13.57 7.39
CA ILE A 476 25.81 -14.74 7.08
C ILE A 476 25.40 -15.48 8.36
N ALA A 477 26.32 -15.66 9.32
CA ALA A 477 26.02 -16.29 10.60
C ALA A 477 25.02 -15.47 11.42
N ARG A 478 25.18 -14.14 11.48
CA ARG A 478 24.22 -13.25 12.16
C ARG A 478 22.84 -13.30 11.51
N ASP A 479 22.78 -13.30 10.18
CA ASP A 479 21.52 -13.38 9.45
C ASP A 479 20.82 -14.73 9.69
N GLY A 480 21.58 -15.82 9.77
CA GLY A 480 21.07 -17.14 10.14
C GLY A 480 20.56 -17.21 11.58
N GLU A 481 21.29 -16.64 12.54
CA GLU A 481 20.82 -16.52 13.93
C GLU A 481 19.54 -15.68 14.04
N GLN A 482 19.46 -14.58 13.29
CA GLN A 482 18.26 -13.74 13.24
C GLN A 482 17.07 -14.48 12.62
N ALA A 483 17.28 -15.22 11.53
CA ALA A 483 16.23 -16.03 10.92
C ALA A 483 15.74 -17.13 11.88
N ALA A 484 16.63 -17.80 12.61
CA ALA A 484 16.26 -18.81 13.60
C ALA A 484 15.47 -18.20 14.76
N ARG A 485 15.86 -17.02 15.27
CA ARG A 485 15.09 -16.29 16.29
C ARG A 485 13.72 -15.88 15.77
N ALA A 486 13.65 -15.34 14.55
CA ALA A 486 12.40 -14.96 13.91
C ALA A 486 11.45 -16.16 13.73
N ALA A 487 11.96 -17.35 13.39
CA ALA A 487 11.16 -18.57 13.29
C ALA A 487 10.55 -18.98 14.65
N ILE A 488 11.32 -18.86 15.74
CA ILE A 488 10.83 -19.14 17.10
C ILE A 488 9.76 -18.12 17.51
N GLU A 489 10.02 -16.84 17.29
CA GLU A 489 9.07 -15.75 17.56
C GLU A 489 7.78 -15.93 16.75
N ALA A 490 7.91 -16.31 15.47
CA ALA A 490 6.78 -16.60 14.59
C ALA A 490 5.97 -17.79 15.09
N ALA A 491 6.61 -18.89 15.52
CA ALA A 491 5.90 -20.03 16.07
C ALA A 491 5.10 -19.67 17.34
N GLY A 492 5.67 -18.81 18.21
CA GLY A 492 4.96 -18.29 19.38
C GLY A 492 3.75 -17.44 19.00
N ALA A 493 3.94 -16.46 18.11
CA ALA A 493 2.84 -15.60 17.65
C ALA A 493 1.75 -16.38 16.90
N HIS A 494 2.12 -17.41 16.13
CA HIS A 494 1.17 -18.30 15.45
C HIS A 494 0.31 -19.05 16.47
N ALA A 495 0.93 -19.65 17.48
CA ALA A 495 0.21 -20.37 18.53
C ALA A 495 -0.80 -19.47 19.25
N GLU A 496 -0.42 -18.23 19.57
CA GLU A 496 -1.31 -17.23 20.17
C GLU A 496 -2.47 -16.84 19.23
N VAL A 497 -2.22 -16.68 17.92
CA VAL A 497 -3.29 -16.43 16.92
C VAL A 497 -4.26 -17.62 16.83
N VAL A 498 -3.73 -18.84 16.81
CA VAL A 498 -4.54 -20.07 16.78
C VAL A 498 -5.38 -20.20 18.05
N GLU A 499 -4.83 -19.85 19.22
CA GLU A 499 -5.58 -19.83 20.48
C GLU A 499 -6.71 -18.79 20.45
N LEU A 500 -6.41 -17.56 20.02
CA LEU A 500 -7.40 -16.47 19.96
C LEU A 500 -8.54 -16.74 18.97
N LEU A 501 -8.21 -17.33 17.80
CA LEU A 501 -9.18 -17.55 16.72
C LEU A 501 -9.77 -18.96 16.71
N GLY A 502 -9.24 -19.88 17.51
CA GLY A 502 -9.64 -21.29 17.51
C GLY A 502 -11.11 -21.52 17.86
N GLU A 503 -11.69 -20.64 18.68
CA GLU A 503 -13.12 -20.68 19.04
C GLU A 503 -14.06 -20.27 17.88
N TYR A 504 -13.52 -19.65 16.83
CA TYR A 504 -14.26 -19.08 15.71
C TYR A 504 -14.07 -19.87 14.39
N ARG A 505 -13.37 -21.00 14.45
CA ARG A 505 -13.23 -21.95 13.34
C ARG A 505 -14.46 -22.83 13.21
#